data_AF-A0A954IEV3-F1
#
_entry.id   AF-A0A954IEV3-F1
#
_cell.length_a   1.000
_cell.length_b   1.000
_cell.length_c   1.000
_cell.angle_alpha   90.00
_cell.angle_beta   90.00
_cell.angle_gamma   90.00
#
_symmetry.space_group_name_H-M   'P 1'
#
loop_
_entity.id
_entity.type
_entity.pdbx_description
1 polymer ?
#
loop_
_entity_poly.entity_id
_entity_poly.type
_entity_poly.pdbx_seq_one_letter_code
_entity_poly.pdbx_strand_id
1 'polypeptide(L)'
;MLNCKVNCRTPSLARDWLDTYVGNAVDGLIETAGGRGKLADAAIDYLRGVKRRGYEHVIAAAVQSAGKSDAAARVQAEVLDHEEKVYVPLDQKTTPKWLSEQLKAVAALKPRKLPVWSSVDMIPPLVVGDHRLNNDQLTVVLQLLAATDVTERHPLLTALRENISARARDEFCWQLFQKWMEEGCPSKEKWAMGAIGHLGDDGCSLKLTPMIRVWPGESQHARAVFGLECLRGIGSSTALMQLSGIAQKLKFKGLQNKAKQFVDEIAKEKGLTRDELEDRVVPDCGLDENGRREFSFGPRSFSFLLGGDLKALVRDESGKARSDLPKPGAKDDETQAAESIAEWKVLKKQIKEVATIQAGRLEQAMVTGRRWNTADFESLLVGHPLMTHLAQKLIWGGFDAKGKRLTTFRVTEEKDYADADDNAVTLDRVASSGVLHPLEMTESELARWGEVMSDYEIVSPFPQLGRPVYALESGEAKDKELSRFHGLSLAAPTMVFTLEKLGYVRGVAMDAGCFDEHSKQYVAADVTVVIHYDGAVGMGYIDPDEMLKTDSIYFCAGMRAPSVYGWGSEKTLKLGEVPAVVISEVIADLQVLKSKAK
;
A
#
# COMPACT_ATOMS: atom_id res chain seq x y z
N MET A 1 -27.94 -7.56 15.22
CA MET A 1 -27.63 -8.59 14.20
C MET A 1 -26.72 -8.08 13.08
N LEU A 2 -27.01 -6.95 12.43
CA LEU A 2 -26.10 -6.40 11.41
C LEU A 2 -24.67 -6.17 11.92
N ASN A 3 -24.51 -5.63 13.13
CA ASN A 3 -23.18 -5.52 13.75
C ASN A 3 -22.47 -6.88 13.86
N CYS A 4 -23.20 -7.94 14.22
CA CYS A 4 -22.65 -9.30 14.27
C CYS A 4 -22.31 -9.84 12.88
N LYS A 5 -23.14 -9.56 11.87
CA LYS A 5 -22.85 -9.90 10.47
C LYS A 5 -21.56 -9.23 9.98
N VAL A 6 -21.32 -7.99 10.40
CA VAL A 6 -20.15 -7.21 9.95
C VAL A 6 -18.88 -7.51 10.76
N ASN A 7 -19.01 -7.77 12.06
CA ASN A 7 -17.87 -7.78 12.99
C ASN A 7 -17.63 -9.10 13.73
N CYS A 8 -18.52 -10.12 13.62
CA CYS A 8 -18.31 -11.41 14.29
C CYS A 8 -17.60 -12.44 13.42
N ARG A 9 -17.00 -13.44 14.09
CA ARG A 9 -16.31 -14.57 13.46
C ARG A 9 -17.24 -15.58 12.77
N THR A 10 -18.53 -15.54 13.08
CA THR A 10 -19.57 -16.44 12.55
C THR A 10 -20.76 -15.60 12.04
N PRO A 11 -20.59 -14.88 10.91
CA PRO A 11 -21.60 -13.96 10.40
C PRO A 11 -22.86 -14.67 9.86
N SER A 12 -22.78 -15.97 9.58
CA SER A 12 -23.87 -16.77 9.00
C SER A 12 -25.14 -16.76 9.83
N LEU A 13 -25.07 -16.98 11.15
CA LEU A 13 -26.24 -16.92 12.04
C LEU A 13 -26.90 -15.53 12.04
N ALA A 14 -26.08 -14.48 11.96
CA ALA A 14 -26.56 -13.11 11.92
C ALA A 14 -27.28 -12.80 10.60
N ARG A 15 -26.72 -13.27 9.48
CA ARG A 15 -27.34 -13.20 8.16
C ARG A 15 -28.63 -14.01 8.11
N ASP A 16 -28.61 -15.26 8.56
CA ASP A 16 -29.77 -16.16 8.52
C ASP A 16 -30.96 -15.55 9.29
N TRP A 17 -30.69 -14.92 10.44
CA TRP A 17 -31.69 -14.16 11.16
C TRP A 17 -32.21 -12.96 10.35
N LEU A 18 -31.32 -12.15 9.77
CA LEU A 18 -31.72 -10.99 8.97
C LEU A 18 -32.61 -11.42 7.79
N ASP A 19 -32.24 -12.49 7.11
CA ASP A 19 -32.96 -13.03 5.95
C ASP A 19 -34.26 -13.75 6.32
N THR A 20 -34.35 -14.33 7.52
CA THR A 20 -35.59 -14.95 8.02
C THR A 20 -36.58 -13.91 8.52
N TYR A 21 -36.09 -12.85 9.19
CA TYR A 21 -36.91 -11.83 9.84
C TYR A 21 -36.81 -10.49 9.12
N VAL A 22 -37.05 -10.48 7.80
CA VAL A 22 -36.86 -9.31 6.93
C VAL A 22 -37.61 -8.08 7.44
N GLY A 23 -38.87 -8.22 7.88
CA GLY A 23 -39.66 -7.10 8.42
C GLY A 23 -39.02 -6.44 9.64
N ASN A 24 -38.64 -7.24 10.65
CA ASN A 24 -37.96 -6.75 11.85
C ASN A 24 -36.57 -6.18 11.53
N ALA A 25 -35.86 -6.80 10.58
CA ALA A 25 -34.57 -6.31 10.13
C ALA A 25 -34.70 -4.94 9.45
N VAL A 26 -35.65 -4.78 8.53
CA VAL A 26 -35.89 -3.51 7.83
C VAL A 26 -36.24 -2.40 8.81
N ASP A 27 -37.20 -2.64 9.69
CA ASP A 27 -37.67 -1.65 10.68
C ASP A 27 -36.54 -1.17 11.60
N GLY A 28 -35.78 -2.10 12.18
CA GLY A 28 -34.65 -1.77 13.05
C GLY A 28 -33.42 -1.17 12.34
N LEU A 29 -33.34 -1.31 11.01
CA LEU A 29 -32.21 -0.78 10.23
C LEU A 29 -32.43 0.64 9.72
N ILE A 30 -33.65 1.18 9.76
CA ILE A 30 -33.91 2.56 9.32
C ILE A 30 -33.02 3.55 10.08
N GLU A 31 -33.03 3.51 11.42
CA GLU A 31 -32.18 4.39 12.23
C GLU A 31 -30.69 4.15 12.00
N THR A 32 -30.28 2.88 11.87
CA THR A 32 -28.88 2.52 11.62
C THR A 32 -28.37 3.08 10.30
N ALA A 33 -29.21 3.04 9.25
CA ALA A 33 -28.91 3.59 7.93
C ALA A 33 -28.78 5.12 7.95
N GLY A 34 -29.46 5.81 8.87
CA GLY A 34 -29.30 7.25 9.10
C GLY A 34 -27.95 7.67 9.68
N GLY A 35 -27.18 6.75 10.27
CA GLY A 35 -25.87 6.99 10.87
C GLY A 35 -24.74 7.24 9.85
N ARG A 36 -23.48 7.28 10.32
CA ARG A 36 -22.30 7.39 9.44
C ARG A 36 -21.35 6.22 9.65
N GLY A 37 -20.59 5.87 8.61
CA GLY A 37 -19.55 4.84 8.64
C GLY A 37 -20.08 3.43 8.34
N LYS A 38 -19.21 2.44 8.54
CA LYS A 38 -19.37 1.07 8.01
C LYS A 38 -20.71 0.40 8.33
N LEU A 39 -21.26 0.65 9.52
CA LEU A 39 -22.53 0.07 9.95
C LEU A 39 -23.74 0.67 9.22
N ALA A 40 -23.70 1.98 8.97
CA ALA A 40 -24.74 2.66 8.19
C ALA A 40 -24.67 2.24 6.72
N ASP A 41 -23.46 2.15 6.15
CA ASP A 41 -23.26 1.68 4.77
C ASP A 41 -23.74 0.23 4.61
N ALA A 42 -23.40 -0.65 5.57
CA ALA A 42 -23.89 -2.03 5.58
C ALA A 42 -25.41 -2.14 5.75
N ALA A 43 -26.05 -1.18 6.43
CA ALA A 43 -27.51 -1.12 6.56
C ALA A 43 -28.16 -0.72 5.23
N ILE A 44 -27.63 0.31 4.56
CA ILE A 44 -28.09 0.72 3.22
C ILE A 44 -27.92 -0.43 2.22
N ASP A 45 -26.77 -1.09 2.19
CA ASP A 45 -26.51 -2.22 1.30
C ASP A 45 -27.47 -3.39 1.57
N TYR A 46 -27.76 -3.69 2.84
CA TYR A 46 -28.74 -4.70 3.20
C TYR A 46 -30.14 -4.34 2.70
N LEU A 47 -30.59 -3.10 2.93
CA LEU A 47 -31.90 -2.62 2.50
C LEU A 47 -32.04 -2.64 0.97
N ARG A 48 -30.99 -2.29 0.22
CA ARG A 48 -30.96 -2.46 -1.26
C ARG A 48 -31.07 -3.92 -1.66
N GLY A 49 -30.38 -4.83 -0.95
CA GLY A 49 -30.52 -6.27 -1.14
C GLY A 49 -31.95 -6.78 -0.88
N VAL A 50 -32.63 -6.23 0.13
CA VAL A 50 -34.04 -6.53 0.41
C VAL A 50 -34.97 -6.01 -0.71
N LYS A 51 -34.74 -4.79 -1.23
CA LYS A 51 -35.45 -4.25 -2.40
C LYS A 51 -35.29 -5.16 -3.62
N ARG A 52 -34.06 -5.60 -3.94
CA ARG A 52 -33.77 -6.54 -5.04
C ARG A 52 -34.53 -7.88 -4.93
N ARG A 53 -34.81 -8.34 -3.71
CA ARG A 53 -35.60 -9.55 -3.45
C ARG A 53 -37.12 -9.35 -3.56
N GLY A 54 -37.58 -8.14 -3.92
CA GLY A 54 -38.99 -7.83 -4.11
C GLY A 54 -39.72 -7.31 -2.86
N TYR A 55 -39.00 -7.02 -1.77
CA TYR A 55 -39.58 -6.55 -0.51
C TYR A 55 -39.62 -5.01 -0.40
N GLU A 56 -39.71 -4.30 -1.53
CA GLU A 56 -39.75 -2.84 -1.57
C GLU A 56 -40.88 -2.26 -0.72
N HIS A 57 -42.06 -2.88 -0.76
CA HIS A 57 -43.23 -2.51 0.04
C HIS A 57 -42.96 -2.54 1.55
N VAL A 58 -42.11 -3.45 2.04
CA VAL A 58 -41.73 -3.56 3.46
C VAL A 58 -40.85 -2.38 3.86
N ILE A 59 -39.93 -1.98 2.99
CA ILE A 59 -39.05 -0.82 3.21
C ILE A 59 -39.85 0.48 3.19
N ALA A 60 -40.76 0.63 2.21
CA ALA A 60 -41.64 1.79 2.12
C ALA A 60 -42.51 1.95 3.38
N ALA A 61 -43.09 0.85 3.89
CA ALA A 61 -43.87 0.86 5.12
C ALA A 61 -43.02 1.26 6.35
N ALA A 62 -41.79 0.75 6.46
CA ALA A 62 -40.89 1.10 7.56
C ALA A 62 -40.44 2.57 7.51
N VAL A 63 -40.13 3.09 6.32
CA VAL A 63 -39.81 4.52 6.12
C VAL A 63 -41.01 5.39 6.50
N GLN A 64 -42.22 5.00 6.12
CA GLN A 64 -43.44 5.71 6.49
C GLN A 64 -43.67 5.70 8.01
N SER A 65 -43.47 4.55 8.66
CA SER A 65 -43.58 4.37 10.12
C SER A 65 -42.57 5.24 10.88
N ALA A 66 -41.34 5.34 10.37
CA ALA A 66 -40.27 6.16 10.95
C ALA A 66 -40.48 7.68 10.80
N GLY A 67 -41.50 8.12 10.06
CA GLY A 67 -41.90 9.53 9.92
C GLY A 67 -40.83 10.42 9.26
N LYS A 68 -40.88 11.72 9.54
CA LYS A 68 -39.96 12.73 8.97
C LYS A 68 -38.60 12.77 9.70
N SER A 69 -37.93 11.62 9.80
CA SER A 69 -36.56 11.56 10.33
C SER A 69 -35.53 11.68 9.20
N ASP A 70 -34.35 12.22 9.51
CA ASP A 70 -33.21 12.27 8.58
C ASP A 70 -32.83 10.86 8.09
N ALA A 71 -32.99 9.87 8.96
CA ALA A 71 -32.76 8.46 8.65
C ALA A 71 -33.75 7.94 7.60
N ALA A 72 -35.06 8.19 7.79
CA ALA A 72 -36.10 7.84 6.83
C ALA A 72 -35.90 8.56 5.48
N ALA A 73 -35.55 9.85 5.50
CA ALA A 73 -35.25 10.61 4.28
C ALA A 73 -34.05 10.05 3.52
N ARG A 74 -33.01 9.60 4.26
CA ARG A 74 -31.84 8.97 3.66
C ARG A 74 -32.18 7.60 3.06
N VAL A 75 -32.93 6.75 3.75
CA VAL A 75 -33.35 5.45 3.21
C VAL A 75 -34.27 5.64 2.00
N GLN A 76 -35.18 6.63 2.03
CA GLN A 76 -35.98 6.99 0.88
C GLN A 76 -35.07 7.32 -0.32
N ALA A 77 -34.14 8.26 -0.17
CA ALA A 77 -33.28 8.71 -1.26
C ALA A 77 -32.27 7.64 -1.74
N GLU A 78 -31.65 6.90 -0.82
CA GLU A 78 -30.55 5.98 -1.14
C GLU A 78 -31.01 4.54 -1.42
N VAL A 79 -32.25 4.16 -1.06
CA VAL A 79 -32.76 2.79 -1.26
C VAL A 79 -34.02 2.76 -2.13
N LEU A 80 -35.07 3.50 -1.74
CA LEU A 80 -36.35 3.45 -2.45
C LEU A 80 -36.29 4.20 -3.79
N ASP A 81 -35.81 5.43 -3.78
CA ASP A 81 -35.66 6.27 -4.98
C ASP A 81 -34.44 5.87 -5.81
N HIS A 82 -33.57 5.00 -5.28
CA HIS A 82 -32.42 4.50 -6.00
C HIS A 82 -32.86 3.48 -7.06
N GLU A 83 -32.77 3.87 -8.33
CA GLU A 83 -32.88 2.96 -9.47
C GLU A 83 -31.50 2.32 -9.74
N GLU A 84 -31.41 1.00 -9.59
CA GLU A 84 -30.21 0.27 -9.99
C GLU A 84 -30.17 0.20 -11.52
N LYS A 85 -29.05 0.60 -12.14
CA LYS A 85 -28.84 0.51 -13.58
C LYS A 85 -28.97 -0.95 -14.02
N VAL A 86 -30.02 -1.28 -14.77
CA VAL A 86 -30.25 -2.62 -15.30
C VAL A 86 -29.48 -2.80 -16.61
N TYR A 87 -28.41 -3.59 -16.57
CA TYR A 87 -27.67 -3.95 -17.78
C TYR A 87 -28.35 -5.07 -18.54
N VAL A 88 -28.44 -4.91 -19.86
CA VAL A 88 -29.01 -5.92 -20.77
C VAL A 88 -28.05 -7.12 -20.84
N PRO A 89 -28.52 -8.37 -20.64
CA PRO A 89 -27.68 -9.56 -20.82
C PRO A 89 -27.19 -9.69 -22.26
N LEU A 90 -25.92 -10.07 -22.43
CA LEU A 90 -25.35 -10.39 -23.73
C LEU A 90 -26.08 -11.58 -24.37
N ASP A 91 -26.34 -11.48 -25.66
CA ASP A 91 -26.93 -12.53 -26.49
C ASP A 91 -25.96 -12.94 -27.62
N GLN A 92 -26.38 -13.82 -28.52
CA GLN A 92 -25.53 -14.28 -29.63
C GLN A 92 -25.05 -13.16 -30.55
N LYS A 93 -25.81 -12.06 -30.69
CA LYS A 93 -25.49 -10.93 -31.56
C LYS A 93 -24.66 -9.86 -30.85
N THR A 94 -24.91 -9.64 -29.56
CA THR A 94 -24.24 -8.60 -28.77
C THR A 94 -22.97 -9.09 -28.08
N THR A 95 -22.78 -10.41 -27.92
CA THR A 95 -21.54 -10.99 -27.37
C THR A 95 -20.34 -10.62 -28.25
N PRO A 96 -19.34 -9.90 -27.73
CA PRO A 96 -18.14 -9.56 -28.50
C PRO A 96 -17.38 -10.80 -28.98
N LYS A 97 -16.74 -10.70 -30.15
CA LYS A 97 -15.98 -11.81 -30.74
C LYS A 97 -14.93 -12.38 -29.78
N TRP A 98 -14.15 -11.51 -29.16
CA TRP A 98 -13.11 -11.89 -28.19
C TRP A 98 -13.68 -12.77 -27.06
N LEU A 99 -14.88 -12.46 -26.56
CA LEU A 99 -15.50 -13.22 -25.48
C LEU A 99 -16.05 -14.54 -26.00
N SER A 100 -16.70 -14.54 -27.16
CA SER A 100 -17.28 -15.74 -27.76
C SER A 100 -16.24 -16.82 -28.09
N GLU A 101 -15.05 -16.41 -28.54
CA GLU A 101 -13.93 -17.31 -28.87
C GLU A 101 -13.36 -17.97 -27.62
N GLN A 102 -13.11 -17.17 -26.57
CA GLN A 102 -12.58 -17.67 -25.30
C GLN A 102 -13.56 -18.59 -24.58
N LEU A 103 -14.87 -18.29 -24.61
CA LEU A 103 -15.89 -19.15 -24.02
C LEU A 103 -15.99 -20.52 -24.69
N LYS A 104 -15.85 -20.58 -26.03
CA LYS A 104 -15.82 -21.86 -26.77
C LYS A 104 -14.62 -22.72 -26.37
N ALA A 105 -13.46 -22.11 -26.14
CA ALA A 105 -12.27 -22.82 -25.69
C ALA A 105 -12.43 -23.42 -24.27
N VAL A 106 -13.19 -22.75 -23.41
CA VAL A 106 -13.49 -23.20 -22.03
C VAL A 106 -14.52 -24.33 -21.99
N ALA A 107 -15.40 -24.45 -22.97
CA ALA A 107 -16.45 -25.48 -23.02
C ALA A 107 -15.92 -26.93 -22.95
N ALA A 108 -14.61 -27.13 -23.16
CA ALA A 108 -13.93 -28.42 -23.01
C ALA A 108 -13.55 -28.78 -21.56
N LEU A 109 -13.68 -27.86 -20.60
CA LEU A 109 -13.30 -28.07 -19.20
C LEU A 109 -14.41 -28.74 -18.39
N LYS A 110 -14.02 -29.61 -17.44
CA LYS A 110 -14.95 -30.26 -16.53
C LYS A 110 -15.52 -29.23 -15.53
N PRO A 111 -16.86 -29.03 -15.47
CA PRO A 111 -17.44 -27.98 -14.65
C PRO A 111 -17.25 -28.26 -13.15
N ARG A 112 -16.79 -27.25 -12.41
CA ARG A 112 -16.74 -27.28 -10.94
C ARG A 112 -18.13 -26.94 -10.39
N LYS A 113 -18.62 -27.71 -9.42
CA LYS A 113 -19.88 -27.39 -8.75
C LYS A 113 -19.70 -26.13 -7.90
N LEU A 114 -20.49 -25.10 -8.20
CA LEU A 114 -20.50 -23.85 -7.45
C LEU A 114 -21.35 -23.98 -6.16
N PRO A 115 -20.95 -23.32 -5.07
CA PRO A 115 -21.77 -23.23 -3.87
C PRO A 115 -23.01 -22.35 -4.11
N VAL A 116 -24.09 -22.64 -3.37
CA VAL A 116 -25.42 -21.99 -3.55
C VAL A 116 -25.34 -20.47 -3.43
N TRP A 117 -24.53 -19.95 -2.51
CA TRP A 117 -24.37 -18.50 -2.31
C TRP A 117 -23.74 -17.78 -3.51
N SER A 118 -23.08 -18.52 -4.40
CA SER A 118 -22.47 -18.01 -5.63
C SER A 118 -23.30 -18.27 -6.89
N SER A 119 -24.60 -18.56 -6.73
CA SER A 119 -25.51 -18.63 -7.87
C SER A 119 -25.54 -17.29 -8.62
N VAL A 120 -25.68 -17.35 -9.94
CA VAL A 120 -25.60 -16.16 -10.81
C VAL A 120 -26.63 -15.09 -10.48
N ASP A 121 -27.80 -15.47 -9.97
CA ASP A 121 -28.84 -14.53 -9.53
C ASP A 121 -28.48 -13.80 -8.24
N MET A 122 -27.51 -14.34 -7.50
CA MET A 122 -27.05 -13.81 -6.21
C MET A 122 -25.71 -13.10 -6.31
N ILE A 123 -25.03 -13.09 -7.46
CA ILE A 123 -23.73 -12.44 -7.64
C ILE A 123 -23.93 -11.14 -8.46
N PRO A 124 -23.14 -10.07 -8.21
CA PRO A 124 -23.13 -8.88 -9.07
C PRO A 124 -22.97 -9.21 -10.56
N PRO A 125 -23.59 -8.42 -11.46
CA PRO A 125 -23.34 -8.55 -12.88
C PRO A 125 -21.88 -8.19 -13.20
N LEU A 126 -21.24 -8.95 -14.10
CA LEU A 126 -20.00 -8.51 -14.74
C LEU A 126 -20.35 -7.72 -16.00
N VAL A 127 -20.12 -6.41 -15.97
CA VAL A 127 -20.54 -5.45 -16.99
C VAL A 127 -19.49 -5.38 -18.11
N VAL A 128 -19.96 -5.31 -19.36
CA VAL A 128 -19.17 -5.16 -20.58
C VAL A 128 -19.81 -4.07 -21.44
N GLY A 129 -19.26 -2.85 -21.39
CA GLY A 129 -19.91 -1.67 -21.96
C GLY A 129 -21.29 -1.44 -21.33
N ASP A 130 -22.33 -1.28 -22.14
CA ASP A 130 -23.72 -1.13 -21.66
C ASP A 130 -24.45 -2.47 -21.43
N HIS A 131 -23.75 -3.60 -21.54
CA HIS A 131 -24.31 -4.94 -21.35
C HIS A 131 -23.71 -5.63 -20.13
N ARG A 132 -24.26 -6.77 -19.75
CA ARG A 132 -23.66 -7.69 -18.77
C ARG A 132 -23.50 -9.08 -19.35
N LEU A 133 -22.55 -9.85 -18.82
CA LEU A 133 -22.52 -11.29 -19.06
C LEU A 133 -23.89 -11.89 -18.73
N ASN A 134 -24.39 -12.76 -19.61
CA ASN A 134 -25.59 -13.53 -19.31
C ASN A 134 -25.30 -14.63 -18.27
N ASN A 135 -26.36 -15.30 -17.80
CA ASN A 135 -26.26 -16.27 -16.72
C ASN A 135 -25.33 -17.46 -17.07
N ASP A 136 -25.33 -17.93 -18.30
CA ASP A 136 -24.46 -19.04 -18.74
C ASP A 136 -22.99 -18.61 -18.79
N GLN A 137 -22.73 -17.43 -19.38
CA GLN A 137 -21.40 -16.84 -19.47
C GLN A 137 -20.82 -16.58 -18.07
N LEU A 138 -21.62 -16.00 -17.17
CA LEU A 138 -21.19 -15.72 -15.80
C LEU A 138 -20.92 -17.02 -15.03
N THR A 139 -21.74 -18.05 -15.23
CA THR A 139 -21.52 -19.38 -14.63
C THR A 139 -20.15 -19.93 -15.05
N VAL A 140 -19.82 -19.85 -16.33
CA VAL A 140 -18.51 -20.29 -16.84
C VAL A 140 -17.36 -19.51 -16.17
N VAL A 141 -17.49 -18.19 -16.05
CA VAL A 141 -16.47 -17.36 -15.38
C VAL A 141 -16.29 -17.75 -13.92
N LEU A 142 -17.37 -17.95 -13.17
CA LEU A 142 -17.31 -18.36 -11.76
C LEU A 142 -16.71 -19.75 -11.59
N GLN A 143 -17.07 -20.71 -12.45
CA GLN A 143 -16.47 -22.06 -12.45
C GLN A 143 -14.98 -22.01 -12.74
N LEU A 144 -14.58 -21.16 -13.68
CA LEU A 144 -13.18 -21.00 -14.04
C LEU A 144 -12.37 -20.33 -12.94
N LEU A 145 -12.89 -19.27 -12.31
CA LEU A 145 -12.30 -18.66 -11.12
C LEU A 145 -12.15 -19.70 -10.00
N ALA A 146 -13.15 -20.56 -9.82
CA ALA A 146 -13.08 -21.63 -8.84
C ALA A 146 -12.05 -22.72 -9.21
N ALA A 147 -11.78 -22.95 -10.49
CA ALA A 147 -10.84 -23.99 -10.93
C ALA A 147 -9.39 -23.51 -11.06
N THR A 148 -9.15 -22.21 -11.26
CA THR A 148 -7.84 -21.64 -11.59
C THR A 148 -7.14 -21.10 -10.35
N ASP A 149 -5.91 -21.56 -10.08
CA ASP A 149 -5.12 -20.99 -8.98
C ASP A 149 -4.78 -19.52 -9.28
N VAL A 150 -4.71 -18.67 -8.25
CA VAL A 150 -4.47 -17.22 -8.40
C VAL A 150 -3.10 -16.90 -9.00
N THR A 151 -2.16 -17.85 -8.91
CA THR A 151 -0.81 -17.75 -9.49
C THR A 151 -0.77 -18.11 -10.97
N GLU A 152 -1.83 -18.70 -11.52
CA GLU A 152 -1.94 -19.09 -12.92
C GLU A 152 -2.70 -18.05 -13.75
N ARG A 153 -2.49 -18.06 -15.07
CA ARG A 153 -3.22 -17.21 -16.01
C ARG A 153 -4.04 -18.08 -16.95
N HIS A 154 -5.34 -17.83 -16.99
CA HIS A 154 -6.23 -18.46 -17.97
C HIS A 154 -6.60 -17.47 -19.09
N PRO A 155 -6.57 -17.86 -20.38
CA PRO A 155 -6.88 -16.97 -21.51
C PRO A 155 -8.18 -16.18 -21.39
N LEU A 156 -9.29 -16.81 -20.98
CA LEU A 156 -10.56 -16.09 -20.72
C LEU A 156 -10.43 -15.02 -19.62
N LEU A 157 -9.77 -15.31 -18.50
CA LEU A 157 -9.61 -14.33 -17.42
C LEU A 157 -8.70 -13.17 -17.85
N THR A 158 -7.65 -13.45 -18.62
CA THR A 158 -6.82 -12.43 -19.25
C THR A 158 -7.63 -11.56 -20.21
N ALA A 159 -8.44 -12.16 -21.08
CA ALA A 159 -9.27 -11.41 -22.03
C ALA A 159 -10.30 -10.52 -21.32
N LEU A 160 -10.93 -11.00 -20.24
CA LEU A 160 -11.81 -10.19 -19.40
C LEU A 160 -11.05 -9.01 -18.78
N ARG A 161 -9.82 -9.23 -18.31
CA ARG A 161 -8.97 -8.18 -17.72
C ARG A 161 -8.62 -7.08 -18.73
N GLU A 162 -8.34 -7.46 -19.97
CA GLU A 162 -7.93 -6.54 -21.05
C GLU A 162 -9.11 -5.77 -21.67
N ASN A 163 -10.30 -6.37 -21.72
CA ASN A 163 -11.44 -5.82 -22.45
C ASN A 163 -12.54 -5.22 -21.56
N ILE A 164 -12.47 -5.42 -20.24
CA ILE A 164 -13.43 -4.85 -19.28
C ILE A 164 -12.75 -3.77 -18.44
N SER A 165 -13.44 -2.65 -18.25
CA SER A 165 -12.95 -1.52 -17.46
C SER A 165 -12.55 -1.95 -16.05
N ALA A 166 -11.45 -1.37 -15.55
CA ALA A 166 -10.92 -1.67 -14.21
C ALA A 166 -11.98 -1.51 -13.12
N ARG A 167 -12.81 -0.46 -13.21
CA ARG A 167 -13.93 -0.22 -12.31
C ARG A 167 -14.92 -1.37 -12.27
N ALA A 168 -15.42 -1.82 -13.43
CA ALA A 168 -16.43 -2.88 -13.48
C ALA A 168 -15.88 -4.20 -12.94
N ARG A 169 -14.60 -4.50 -13.23
CA ARG A 169 -13.92 -5.66 -12.68
C ARG A 169 -13.76 -5.57 -11.16
N ASP A 170 -13.27 -4.43 -10.65
CA ASP A 170 -13.11 -4.20 -9.21
C ASP A 170 -14.43 -4.32 -8.45
N GLU A 171 -15.50 -3.76 -9.00
CA GLU A 171 -16.83 -3.81 -8.40
C GLU A 171 -17.33 -5.25 -8.32
N PHE A 172 -17.22 -6.01 -9.42
CA PHE A 172 -17.57 -7.43 -9.47
C PHE A 172 -16.76 -8.26 -8.47
N CYS A 173 -15.42 -8.16 -8.50
CA CYS A 173 -14.53 -8.92 -7.64
C CYS A 173 -14.73 -8.59 -6.17
N TRP A 174 -14.89 -7.31 -5.83
CA TRP A 174 -15.07 -6.89 -4.45
C TRP A 174 -16.40 -7.38 -3.87
N GLN A 175 -17.48 -7.28 -4.63
CA GLN A 175 -18.80 -7.78 -4.20
C GLN A 175 -18.82 -9.31 -4.07
N LEU A 176 -18.16 -10.04 -5.00
CA LEU A 176 -17.98 -11.50 -4.88
C LEU A 176 -17.19 -11.87 -3.61
N PHE A 177 -16.10 -11.16 -3.35
CA PHE A 177 -15.32 -11.32 -2.12
C PHE A 177 -16.12 -11.01 -0.86
N GLN A 178 -16.93 -9.94 -0.86
CA GLN A 178 -17.80 -9.59 0.27
C GLN A 178 -18.82 -10.69 0.54
N LYS A 179 -19.43 -11.27 -0.49
CA LYS A 179 -20.35 -12.41 -0.31
C LYS A 179 -19.64 -13.61 0.33
N TRP A 180 -18.45 -13.95 -0.13
CA TRP A 180 -17.65 -15.00 0.51
C TRP A 180 -17.31 -14.69 1.98
N MET A 181 -17.04 -13.41 2.31
CA MET A 181 -16.85 -12.98 3.69
C MET A 181 -18.11 -13.16 4.54
N GLU A 182 -19.28 -12.84 3.99
CA GLU A 182 -20.59 -13.03 4.65
C GLU A 182 -20.94 -14.50 4.91
N GLU A 183 -20.45 -15.42 4.06
CA GLU A 183 -20.55 -16.87 4.29
C GLU A 183 -19.60 -17.40 5.39
N GLY A 184 -18.87 -16.52 6.08
CA GLY A 184 -17.89 -16.92 7.08
C GLY A 184 -16.56 -17.40 6.48
N CYS A 185 -16.28 -17.02 5.24
CA CYS A 185 -15.00 -17.26 4.56
C CYS A 185 -14.62 -18.75 4.44
N PRO A 186 -15.51 -19.62 3.92
CA PRO A 186 -15.23 -21.05 3.80
C PRO A 186 -13.95 -21.30 2.98
N SER A 187 -13.02 -22.06 3.55
CA SER A 187 -11.67 -22.25 2.99
C SER A 187 -11.65 -22.89 1.61
N LYS A 188 -12.58 -23.83 1.34
CA LYS A 188 -12.74 -24.48 0.02
C LYS A 188 -13.15 -23.52 -1.08
N GLU A 189 -13.74 -22.38 -0.71
CA GLU A 189 -14.25 -21.36 -1.62
C GLU A 189 -13.40 -20.08 -1.63
N LYS A 190 -12.13 -20.16 -1.19
CA LYS A 190 -11.18 -19.03 -1.20
C LYS A 190 -10.99 -18.41 -2.60
N TRP A 191 -11.36 -19.13 -3.67
CA TRP A 191 -11.33 -18.64 -5.04
C TRP A 191 -12.14 -17.35 -5.25
N ALA A 192 -13.16 -17.10 -4.43
CA ALA A 192 -13.93 -15.86 -4.49
C ALA A 192 -13.09 -14.63 -4.12
N MET A 193 -12.17 -14.79 -3.17
CA MET A 193 -11.11 -13.82 -2.93
C MET A 193 -10.07 -13.84 -4.05
N GLY A 194 -9.75 -15.03 -4.58
CA GLY A 194 -8.85 -15.21 -5.73
C GLY A 194 -9.29 -14.46 -7.00
N ALA A 195 -10.59 -14.20 -7.14
CA ALA A 195 -11.12 -13.35 -8.21
C ALA A 195 -10.49 -11.94 -8.20
N ILE A 196 -10.14 -11.41 -7.03
CA ILE A 196 -9.40 -10.15 -6.92
C ILE A 196 -8.02 -10.27 -7.58
N GLY A 197 -7.29 -11.38 -7.39
CA GLY A 197 -5.99 -11.59 -8.02
C GLY A 197 -6.06 -11.88 -9.53
N HIS A 198 -7.18 -12.42 -10.01
CA HIS A 198 -7.37 -12.70 -11.45
C HIS A 198 -7.84 -11.48 -12.23
N LEU A 199 -8.86 -10.79 -11.71
CA LEU A 199 -9.61 -9.76 -12.42
C LEU A 199 -9.58 -8.41 -11.72
N GLY A 200 -9.20 -8.31 -10.45
CA GLY A 200 -9.15 -7.04 -9.73
C GLY A 200 -8.04 -6.11 -10.24
N ASP A 201 -8.13 -4.86 -9.79
CA ASP A 201 -7.27 -3.74 -10.13
C ASP A 201 -6.98 -2.87 -8.89
N ASP A 202 -6.60 -1.61 -9.08
CA ASP A 202 -6.15 -0.71 -8.03
C ASP A 202 -7.21 -0.41 -6.95
N GLY A 203 -8.49 -0.36 -7.29
CA GLY A 203 -9.55 -0.20 -6.31
C GLY A 203 -9.65 -1.40 -5.37
N CYS A 204 -9.54 -2.62 -5.89
CA CYS A 204 -9.47 -3.83 -5.07
C CYS A 204 -8.18 -3.89 -4.24
N SER A 205 -7.01 -3.60 -4.82
CA SER A 205 -5.73 -3.66 -4.10
C SER A 205 -5.73 -2.75 -2.88
N LEU A 206 -6.18 -1.50 -3.05
CA LEU A 206 -6.24 -0.50 -1.99
C LEU A 206 -7.25 -0.87 -0.89
N LYS A 207 -8.35 -1.55 -1.22
CA LYS A 207 -9.33 -2.02 -0.22
C LYS A 207 -8.85 -3.28 0.50
N LEU A 208 -8.15 -4.18 -0.19
CA LEU A 208 -7.67 -5.45 0.34
C LEU A 208 -6.47 -5.27 1.29
N THR A 209 -5.52 -4.39 0.96
CA THR A 209 -4.29 -4.23 1.74
C THR A 209 -4.51 -3.92 3.23
N PRO A 210 -5.40 -2.97 3.63
CA PRO A 210 -5.71 -2.75 5.04
C PRO A 210 -6.22 -4.01 5.76
N MET A 211 -6.98 -4.86 5.08
CA MET A 211 -7.47 -6.12 5.65
C MET A 211 -6.32 -7.12 5.84
N ILE A 212 -5.45 -7.27 4.85
CA ILE A 212 -4.23 -8.10 4.92
C ILE A 212 -3.38 -7.73 6.14
N ARG A 213 -3.25 -6.43 6.42
CA ARG A 213 -2.44 -5.93 7.56
C ARG A 213 -3.04 -6.27 8.93
N VAL A 214 -4.35 -6.53 9.02
CA VAL A 214 -5.08 -6.77 10.28
C VAL A 214 -5.32 -8.26 10.55
N TRP A 215 -5.63 -9.04 9.52
CA TRP A 215 -6.00 -10.46 9.61
C TRP A 215 -5.07 -11.36 10.44
N PRO A 216 -3.74 -11.20 10.43
CA PRO A 216 -2.88 -12.00 11.31
C PRO A 216 -3.23 -11.83 12.81
N GLY A 217 -3.64 -10.62 13.23
CA GLY A 217 -4.08 -10.36 14.61
C GLY A 217 -5.43 -10.97 14.95
N GLU A 218 -6.21 -11.35 13.94
CA GLU A 218 -7.49 -12.03 14.07
C GLU A 218 -7.36 -13.56 13.92
N SER A 219 -6.12 -14.08 13.97
CA SER A 219 -5.78 -15.48 13.73
C SER A 219 -6.11 -15.96 12.29
N GLN A 220 -6.19 -15.03 11.33
CA GLN A 220 -6.49 -15.31 9.91
C GLN A 220 -5.23 -15.26 9.04
N HIS A 221 -4.11 -15.84 9.52
CA HIS A 221 -2.81 -15.80 8.84
C HIS A 221 -2.85 -16.33 7.40
N ALA A 222 -3.49 -17.49 7.18
CA ALA A 222 -3.60 -18.10 5.85
C ALA A 222 -4.35 -17.20 4.86
N ARG A 223 -5.39 -16.49 5.31
CA ARG A 223 -6.12 -15.53 4.50
C ARG A 223 -5.27 -14.31 4.14
N ALA A 224 -4.46 -13.84 5.09
CA ALA A 224 -3.54 -12.74 4.85
C ALA A 224 -2.46 -13.11 3.81
N VAL A 225 -1.89 -14.31 3.90
CA VAL A 225 -0.94 -14.82 2.89
C VAL A 225 -1.60 -14.92 1.52
N PHE A 226 -2.81 -15.49 1.44
CA PHE A 226 -3.57 -15.54 0.19
C PHE A 226 -3.90 -14.14 -0.37
N GLY A 227 -4.05 -13.15 0.51
CA GLY A 227 -4.18 -11.75 0.10
C GLY A 227 -2.93 -11.18 -0.55
N LEU A 228 -1.74 -11.54 -0.09
CA LEU A 228 -0.49 -11.18 -0.76
C LEU A 228 -0.41 -11.81 -2.16
N GLU A 229 -0.85 -13.07 -2.29
CA GLU A 229 -0.94 -13.74 -3.59
C GLU A 229 -1.92 -13.02 -4.53
N CYS A 230 -3.05 -12.54 -4.00
CA CYS A 230 -3.98 -11.72 -4.78
C CYS A 230 -3.35 -10.38 -5.22
N LEU A 231 -2.59 -9.69 -4.35
CA LEU A 231 -1.88 -8.46 -4.75
C LEU A 231 -0.84 -8.73 -5.85
N ARG A 232 -0.08 -9.82 -5.73
CA ARG A 232 0.85 -10.28 -6.78
C ARG A 232 0.09 -10.61 -8.07
N GLY A 233 -1.07 -11.26 -7.96
CA GLY A 233 -1.96 -11.59 -9.06
C GLY A 233 -2.50 -10.35 -9.78
N ILE A 234 -2.87 -9.30 -9.05
CA ILE A 234 -3.22 -8.01 -9.67
C ILE A 234 -2.01 -7.49 -10.44
N GLY A 235 -0.85 -7.36 -9.80
CA GLY A 235 0.41 -7.03 -10.48
C GLY A 235 0.46 -5.64 -11.13
N SER A 236 -0.48 -4.74 -10.82
CA SER A 236 -0.39 -3.31 -11.15
C SER A 236 0.69 -2.64 -10.30
N SER A 237 1.20 -1.48 -10.73
CA SER A 237 2.15 -0.68 -9.95
C SER A 237 1.64 -0.40 -8.54
N THR A 238 0.36 -0.03 -8.39
CA THR A 238 -0.26 0.16 -7.06
C THR A 238 -0.23 -1.12 -6.22
N ALA A 239 -0.63 -2.27 -6.78
CA ALA A 239 -0.65 -3.53 -6.05
C ALA A 239 0.76 -3.99 -5.62
N LEU A 240 1.74 -3.84 -6.51
CA LEU A 240 3.15 -4.16 -6.24
C LEU A 240 3.78 -3.19 -5.23
N MET A 241 3.47 -1.90 -5.31
CA MET A 241 3.86 -0.91 -4.30
C MET A 241 3.25 -1.24 -2.93
N GLN A 242 1.98 -1.63 -2.87
CA GLN A 242 1.32 -2.06 -1.62
C GLN A 242 1.97 -3.33 -1.05
N LEU A 243 2.31 -4.29 -1.90
CA LEU A 243 3.05 -5.49 -1.52
C LEU A 243 4.44 -5.15 -0.95
N SER A 244 5.20 -4.27 -1.62
CA SER A 244 6.48 -3.75 -1.11
C SER A 244 6.32 -3.02 0.22
N GLY A 245 5.30 -2.17 0.36
CA GLY A 245 5.00 -1.48 1.61
C GLY A 245 4.70 -2.44 2.78
N ILE A 246 4.10 -3.61 2.51
CA ILE A 246 3.94 -4.67 3.51
C ILE A 246 5.28 -5.34 3.82
N ALA A 247 6.09 -5.63 2.79
CA ALA A 247 7.41 -6.25 2.92
C ALA A 247 8.38 -5.36 3.74
N GLN A 248 8.31 -4.05 3.58
CA GLN A 248 9.10 -3.08 4.33
C GLN A 248 8.62 -2.94 5.77
N LYS A 249 7.31 -2.74 6.00
CA LYS A 249 6.80 -2.40 7.32
C LYS A 249 5.46 -3.06 7.62
N LEU A 250 5.52 -4.15 8.38
CA LEU A 250 4.38 -4.80 9.01
C LEU A 250 4.78 -5.37 10.37
N LYS A 251 3.87 -5.26 11.36
CA LYS A 251 4.09 -5.81 12.72
C LYS A 251 4.17 -7.34 12.77
N PHE A 252 3.54 -8.03 11.82
CA PHE A 252 3.47 -9.49 11.76
C PHE A 252 4.57 -10.05 10.86
N LYS A 253 5.67 -10.52 11.47
CA LYS A 253 6.90 -10.93 10.76
C LYS A 253 6.72 -12.08 9.77
N GLY A 254 5.92 -13.09 10.10
CA GLY A 254 5.66 -14.20 9.16
C GLY A 254 5.05 -13.71 7.84
N LEU A 255 4.08 -12.80 7.91
CA LEU A 255 3.46 -12.21 6.72
C LEU A 255 4.41 -11.22 6.02
N GLN A 256 5.15 -10.41 6.79
CA GLN A 256 6.17 -9.51 6.27
C GLN A 256 7.22 -10.26 5.44
N ASN A 257 7.74 -11.37 5.97
CA ASN A 257 8.75 -12.20 5.29
C ASN A 257 8.20 -12.84 4.03
N LYS A 258 6.93 -13.28 4.05
CA LYS A 258 6.28 -13.79 2.85
C LYS A 258 6.12 -12.72 1.76
N ALA A 259 5.77 -11.49 2.15
CA ALA A 259 5.73 -10.37 1.22
C ALA A 259 7.12 -10.04 0.66
N LYS A 260 8.18 -10.05 1.49
CA LYS A 260 9.57 -9.89 1.02
C LYS A 260 9.93 -10.93 -0.03
N GLN A 261 9.65 -12.21 0.24
CA GLN A 261 9.88 -13.30 -0.71
C GLN A 261 9.19 -13.03 -2.05
N PHE A 262 7.92 -12.60 -2.05
CA PHE A 262 7.22 -12.30 -3.30
C PHE A 262 7.82 -11.10 -4.04
N VAL A 263 8.24 -10.04 -3.34
CA VAL A 263 8.93 -8.91 -3.97
C VAL A 263 10.24 -9.37 -4.61
N ASP A 264 11.02 -10.19 -3.92
CA ASP A 264 12.30 -10.72 -4.42
C ASP A 264 12.09 -11.62 -5.66
N GLU A 265 11.07 -12.47 -5.64
CA GLU A 265 10.69 -13.31 -6.78
C GLU A 265 10.26 -12.46 -7.99
N ILE A 266 9.42 -11.45 -7.79
CA ILE A 266 8.96 -10.55 -8.87
C ILE A 266 10.13 -9.73 -9.44
N ALA A 267 11.04 -9.27 -8.58
CA ALA A 267 12.23 -8.55 -9.01
C ALA A 267 13.11 -9.45 -9.89
N LYS A 268 13.37 -10.68 -9.43
CA LYS A 268 14.13 -11.68 -10.18
C LYS A 268 13.46 -12.04 -11.53
N GLU A 269 12.15 -12.24 -11.55
CA GLU A 269 11.37 -12.49 -12.79
C GLU A 269 11.53 -11.34 -13.80
N LYS A 270 11.67 -10.11 -13.32
CA LYS A 270 11.88 -8.91 -14.14
C LYS A 270 13.35 -8.57 -14.42
N GLY A 271 14.29 -9.38 -13.92
CA GLY A 271 15.72 -9.09 -14.04
C GLY A 271 16.18 -7.84 -13.29
N LEU A 272 15.46 -7.45 -12.25
CA LEU A 272 15.72 -6.28 -11.42
C LEU A 272 16.21 -6.72 -10.04
N THR A 273 16.99 -5.86 -9.40
CA THR A 273 17.10 -5.88 -7.93
C THR A 273 15.76 -5.49 -7.30
N ARG A 274 15.54 -5.88 -6.04
CA ARG A 274 14.35 -5.46 -5.29
C ARG A 274 14.17 -3.94 -5.31
N ASP A 275 15.27 -3.27 -5.10
CA ASP A 275 15.39 -1.83 -5.04
C ASP A 275 15.00 -1.15 -6.37
N GLU A 276 15.50 -1.68 -7.49
CA GLU A 276 15.11 -1.23 -8.84
C GLU A 276 13.65 -1.52 -9.19
N LEU A 277 13.11 -2.64 -8.69
CA LEU A 277 11.68 -2.95 -8.82
C LEU A 277 10.86 -1.90 -8.07
N GLU A 278 11.21 -1.63 -6.80
CA GLU A 278 10.49 -0.69 -5.95
C GLU A 278 10.49 0.75 -6.52
N ASP A 279 11.55 1.14 -7.22
CA ASP A 279 11.62 2.43 -7.93
C ASP A 279 10.73 2.48 -9.18
N ARG A 280 10.48 1.34 -9.82
CA ARG A 280 9.70 1.24 -11.07
C ARG A 280 8.22 0.91 -10.86
N VAL A 281 7.82 0.47 -9.67
CA VAL A 281 6.42 0.17 -9.35
C VAL A 281 5.68 1.34 -8.71
N VAL A 282 6.25 2.54 -8.68
CA VAL A 282 5.49 3.73 -8.28
C VAL A 282 4.40 3.99 -9.34
N PRO A 283 3.11 4.01 -8.96
CA PRO A 283 2.04 4.27 -9.92
C PRO A 283 2.00 5.74 -10.33
N ASP A 284 1.72 6.00 -11.60
CA ASP A 284 1.37 7.34 -12.12
C ASP A 284 -0.03 7.81 -11.67
N CYS A 285 -0.83 6.90 -11.09
CA CYS A 285 -2.23 7.11 -10.70
C CYS A 285 -3.13 7.54 -11.86
N GLY A 286 -2.79 7.20 -13.10
CA GLY A 286 -3.47 7.64 -14.31
C GLY A 286 -3.28 9.13 -14.63
N LEU A 287 -2.22 9.75 -14.11
CA LEU A 287 -1.76 11.08 -14.54
C LEU A 287 -0.88 10.93 -15.79
N ASP A 288 -0.91 11.95 -16.66
CA ASP A 288 0.04 12.04 -17.77
C ASP A 288 1.46 12.45 -17.29
N GLU A 289 2.41 12.51 -18.21
CA GLU A 289 3.82 12.90 -17.95
C GLU A 289 3.97 14.31 -17.31
N ASN A 290 2.97 15.17 -17.50
CA ASN A 290 2.90 16.51 -16.95
C ASN A 290 2.11 16.55 -15.62
N GLY A 291 1.74 15.39 -15.09
CA GLY A 291 0.96 15.26 -13.86
C GLY A 291 -0.49 15.71 -14.03
N ARG A 292 -1.03 15.75 -15.26
CA ARG A 292 -2.40 16.20 -15.56
C ARG A 292 -3.34 15.02 -15.76
N ARG A 293 -4.62 15.27 -15.47
CA ARG A 293 -5.74 14.37 -15.74
C ARG A 293 -7.03 15.17 -15.79
N GLU A 294 -7.95 14.79 -16.67
CA GLU A 294 -9.27 15.38 -16.80
C GLU A 294 -10.34 14.41 -16.29
N PHE A 295 -11.37 14.95 -15.63
CA PHE A 295 -12.54 14.22 -15.16
C PHE A 295 -13.78 14.79 -15.85
N SER A 296 -14.34 14.06 -16.81
CA SER A 296 -15.49 14.50 -17.61
C SER A 296 -16.82 14.20 -16.90
N PHE A 297 -17.71 15.17 -16.89
CA PHE A 297 -19.12 15.02 -16.52
C PHE A 297 -20.02 15.16 -17.76
N GLY A 298 -19.47 15.10 -18.98
CA GLY A 298 -20.17 15.37 -20.23
C GLY A 298 -19.95 16.81 -20.69
N PRO A 299 -20.91 17.74 -20.46
CA PRO A 299 -20.79 19.13 -20.94
C PRO A 299 -19.80 19.99 -20.16
N ARG A 300 -19.26 19.49 -19.04
CA ARG A 300 -18.21 20.16 -18.25
C ARG A 300 -17.17 19.15 -17.78
N SER A 301 -15.97 19.63 -17.50
CA SER A 301 -14.90 18.80 -16.96
C SER A 301 -14.16 19.46 -15.80
N PHE A 302 -13.35 18.66 -15.11
CA PHE A 302 -12.53 19.10 -14.00
C PHE A 302 -11.10 18.62 -14.19
N SER A 303 -10.16 19.55 -14.14
CA SER A 303 -8.73 19.25 -14.27
C SER A 303 -8.14 18.89 -12.90
N PHE A 304 -7.35 17.84 -12.85
CA PHE A 304 -6.55 17.48 -11.68
C PHE A 304 -5.53 18.58 -11.33
N LEU A 305 -5.31 18.76 -10.03
CA LEU A 305 -4.24 19.60 -9.49
C LEU A 305 -3.66 18.91 -8.26
N LEU A 306 -2.34 18.87 -8.14
CA LEU A 306 -1.69 18.51 -6.89
C LEU A 306 -1.37 19.76 -6.08
N GLY A 307 -2.02 19.92 -4.93
CA GLY A 307 -1.71 20.98 -3.97
C GLY A 307 -0.50 20.65 -3.10
N GLY A 308 -0.15 21.58 -2.20
CA GLY A 308 0.88 21.38 -1.18
C GLY A 308 0.71 20.05 -0.42
N ASP A 309 1.85 19.46 -0.03
CA ASP A 309 1.94 18.15 0.64
C ASP A 309 1.27 16.98 -0.12
N LEU A 310 1.36 17.00 -1.46
CA LEU A 310 0.79 15.98 -2.34
C LEU A 310 -0.73 15.82 -2.15
N LYS A 311 -1.42 16.91 -1.80
CA LYS A 311 -2.87 16.89 -1.62
C LYS A 311 -3.55 16.91 -2.99
N ALA A 312 -4.21 15.82 -3.35
CA ALA A 312 -5.04 15.76 -4.55
C ALA A 312 -6.21 16.75 -4.49
N LEU A 313 -6.28 17.65 -5.46
CA LEU A 313 -7.34 18.63 -5.69
C LEU A 313 -7.88 18.52 -7.12
N VAL A 314 -9.05 19.11 -7.35
CA VAL A 314 -9.61 19.31 -8.70
C VAL A 314 -9.94 20.78 -8.90
N ARG A 315 -9.81 21.25 -10.13
CA ARG A 315 -10.11 22.62 -10.54
C ARG A 315 -11.24 22.58 -11.58
N ASP A 316 -12.22 23.46 -11.39
CA ASP A 316 -13.29 23.65 -12.38
C ASP A 316 -12.87 24.64 -13.48
N GLU A 317 -13.68 24.78 -14.53
CA GLU A 317 -13.45 25.69 -15.66
C GLU A 317 -13.27 27.16 -15.25
N SER A 318 -13.76 27.56 -14.06
CA SER A 318 -13.57 28.91 -13.52
C SER A 318 -12.22 29.11 -12.83
N GLY A 319 -11.40 28.07 -12.73
CA GLY A 319 -10.11 28.08 -12.05
C GLY A 319 -10.17 27.77 -10.56
N LYS A 320 -11.36 27.50 -10.00
CA LYS A 320 -11.54 27.28 -8.56
C LYS A 320 -11.14 25.86 -8.15
N ALA A 321 -10.15 25.76 -7.27
CA ALA A 321 -9.71 24.49 -6.69
C ALA A 321 -10.66 23.98 -5.58
N ARG A 322 -10.87 22.67 -5.53
CA ARG A 322 -11.72 21.96 -4.56
C ARG A 322 -11.07 20.65 -4.15
N SER A 323 -11.37 20.17 -2.95
CA SER A 323 -10.84 18.90 -2.44
C SER A 323 -11.49 17.67 -3.04
N ASP A 324 -12.64 17.84 -3.70
CA ASP A 324 -13.45 16.76 -4.26
C ASP A 324 -14.23 17.22 -5.49
N LEU A 325 -14.51 16.26 -6.37
CA LEU A 325 -15.45 16.44 -7.47
C LEU A 325 -16.86 16.76 -6.92
N PRO A 326 -17.61 17.69 -7.55
CA PRO A 326 -18.96 18.00 -7.13
C PRO A 326 -19.92 16.84 -7.42
N LYS A 327 -21.11 16.90 -6.81
CA LYS A 327 -22.21 16.00 -7.21
C LYS A 327 -22.62 16.31 -8.66
N PRO A 328 -22.99 15.28 -9.45
CA PRO A 328 -23.56 15.50 -10.78
C PRO A 328 -24.82 16.35 -10.69
N GLY A 329 -24.98 17.29 -11.62
CA GLY A 329 -26.17 18.11 -11.80
C GLY A 329 -27.07 17.55 -12.91
N ALA A 330 -28.28 18.12 -13.04
CA ALA A 330 -29.30 17.61 -13.99
C ALA A 330 -28.92 17.66 -15.48
N LYS A 331 -27.86 18.42 -15.84
CA LYS A 331 -27.36 18.52 -17.22
C LYS A 331 -26.11 17.67 -17.46
N ASP A 332 -25.53 17.08 -16.41
CA ASP A 332 -24.35 16.24 -16.55
C ASP A 332 -24.73 14.86 -17.10
N ASP A 333 -23.79 14.24 -17.80
CA ASP A 333 -23.89 12.82 -18.15
C ASP A 333 -23.69 11.99 -16.89
N GLU A 334 -24.74 11.30 -16.45
CA GLU A 334 -24.73 10.52 -15.21
C GLU A 334 -23.68 9.40 -15.23
N THR A 335 -23.46 8.75 -16.38
CA THR A 335 -22.52 7.63 -16.49
C THR A 335 -21.08 8.15 -16.40
N GLN A 336 -20.72 9.16 -17.18
CA GLN A 336 -19.39 9.76 -17.15
C GLN A 336 -19.08 10.39 -15.80
N ALA A 337 -20.04 11.09 -15.20
CA ALA A 337 -19.84 11.70 -13.89
C ALA A 337 -19.63 10.65 -12.80
N ALA A 338 -20.39 9.55 -12.82
CA ALA A 338 -20.20 8.44 -11.90
C ALA A 338 -18.83 7.78 -12.07
N GLU A 339 -18.34 7.60 -13.31
CA GLU A 339 -17.01 7.09 -13.64
C GLU A 339 -15.90 7.99 -13.11
N SER A 340 -15.94 9.27 -13.46
CA SER A 340 -15.02 10.29 -12.98
C SER A 340 -14.95 10.35 -11.44
N ILE A 341 -16.09 10.29 -10.74
CA ILE A 341 -16.14 10.27 -9.27
C ILE A 341 -15.48 9.01 -8.69
N ALA A 342 -15.70 7.84 -9.31
CA ALA A 342 -15.10 6.60 -8.86
C ALA A 342 -13.58 6.61 -9.05
N GLU A 343 -13.12 7.01 -10.23
CA GLU A 343 -11.69 7.15 -10.56
C GLU A 343 -10.99 8.15 -9.64
N TRP A 344 -11.62 9.30 -9.40
CA TRP A 344 -11.12 10.32 -8.48
C TRP A 344 -10.89 9.77 -7.07
N LYS A 345 -11.82 8.96 -6.55
CA LYS A 345 -11.68 8.34 -5.22
C LYS A 345 -10.49 7.37 -5.16
N VAL A 346 -10.28 6.59 -6.22
CA VAL A 346 -9.15 5.66 -6.32
C VAL A 346 -7.85 6.48 -6.38
N LEU A 347 -7.76 7.45 -7.29
CA LEU A 347 -6.60 8.33 -7.45
C LEU A 347 -6.23 9.05 -6.15
N LYS A 348 -7.20 9.67 -5.43
CA LYS A 348 -6.95 10.31 -4.13
C LYS A 348 -6.28 9.37 -3.15
N LYS A 349 -6.75 8.12 -3.12
CA LYS A 349 -6.21 7.10 -2.21
C LYS A 349 -4.82 6.63 -2.66
N GLN A 350 -4.59 6.44 -3.96
CA GLN A 350 -3.27 6.09 -4.48
C GLN A 350 -2.24 7.16 -4.15
N ILE A 351 -2.51 8.44 -4.44
CA ILE A 351 -1.58 9.55 -4.21
C ILE A 351 -1.18 9.63 -2.73
N LYS A 352 -2.14 9.47 -1.80
CA LYS A 352 -1.85 9.44 -0.37
C LYS A 352 -0.90 8.30 0.02
N GLU A 353 -1.10 7.11 -0.55
CA GLU A 353 -0.26 5.95 -0.30
C GLU A 353 1.14 6.12 -0.90
N VAL A 354 1.24 6.66 -2.13
CA VAL A 354 2.51 7.02 -2.79
C VAL A 354 3.30 7.98 -1.92
N ALA A 355 2.68 9.10 -1.50
CA ALA A 355 3.29 10.09 -0.62
C ALA A 355 3.89 9.45 0.65
N THR A 356 3.09 8.61 1.31
CA THR A 356 3.48 7.97 2.58
C THR A 356 4.63 6.98 2.41
N ILE A 357 4.56 6.13 1.38
CA ILE A 357 5.55 5.07 1.15
C ILE A 357 6.86 5.67 0.63
N GLN A 358 6.78 6.57 -0.35
CA GLN A 358 7.96 7.09 -1.05
C GLN A 358 8.74 8.11 -0.23
N ALA A 359 8.07 8.91 0.63
CA ALA A 359 8.77 9.76 1.60
C ALA A 359 9.67 8.93 2.53
N GLY A 360 9.15 7.83 3.07
CA GLY A 360 9.94 6.92 3.91
C GLY A 360 11.09 6.26 3.16
N ARG A 361 10.90 5.89 1.88
CA ARG A 361 11.96 5.31 1.04
C ARG A 361 13.07 6.31 0.74
N LEU A 362 12.74 7.56 0.46
CA LEU A 362 13.73 8.63 0.24
C LEU A 362 14.50 8.95 1.53
N GLU A 363 13.86 8.92 2.70
CA GLU A 363 14.56 9.05 3.98
C GLU A 363 15.53 7.88 4.19
N GLN A 364 15.10 6.65 3.94
CA GLN A 364 15.99 5.48 4.02
C GLN A 364 17.15 5.57 3.02
N ALA A 365 16.91 6.10 1.81
CA ALA A 365 17.96 6.31 0.82
C ALA A 365 19.02 7.31 1.31
N MET A 366 18.61 8.41 1.94
CA MET A 366 19.51 9.37 2.59
C MET A 366 20.35 8.68 3.68
N VAL A 367 19.71 7.93 4.57
CA VAL A 367 20.36 7.27 5.72
C VAL A 367 21.32 6.15 5.31
N THR A 368 20.97 5.40 4.26
CA THR A 368 21.76 4.26 3.76
C THR A 368 22.75 4.64 2.67
N GLY A 369 22.75 5.90 2.21
CA GLY A 369 23.62 6.39 1.14
C GLY A 369 23.25 5.87 -0.25
N ARG A 370 22.01 5.40 -0.45
CA ARG A 370 21.53 4.92 -1.75
C ARG A 370 21.52 6.06 -2.77
N ARG A 371 22.00 5.76 -3.98
CA ARG A 371 22.05 6.70 -5.11
C ARG A 371 21.47 6.04 -6.36
N TRP A 372 20.93 6.87 -7.24
CA TRP A 372 20.44 6.46 -8.56
C TRP A 372 21.44 6.90 -9.60
N ASN A 373 21.67 6.09 -10.64
CA ASN A 373 22.36 6.61 -11.82
C ASN A 373 21.54 7.77 -12.42
N THR A 374 22.19 8.69 -13.12
CA THR A 374 21.54 9.93 -13.59
C THR A 374 20.31 9.67 -14.45
N ALA A 375 20.34 8.66 -15.32
CA ALA A 375 19.20 8.31 -16.16
C ALA A 375 17.98 7.80 -15.37
N ASP A 376 18.22 6.96 -14.34
CA ASP A 376 17.17 6.49 -13.44
C ASP A 376 16.67 7.63 -12.53
N PHE A 377 17.55 8.52 -12.08
CA PHE A 377 17.16 9.70 -11.31
C PHE A 377 16.23 10.61 -12.13
N GLU A 378 16.61 10.91 -13.37
CA GLU A 378 15.81 11.73 -14.28
C GLU A 378 14.49 11.06 -14.64
N SER A 379 14.48 9.79 -15.01
CA SER A 379 13.26 9.11 -15.47
C SER A 379 12.31 8.72 -14.33
N LEU A 380 12.83 8.20 -13.22
CA LEU A 380 12.01 7.63 -12.14
C LEU A 380 11.63 8.64 -11.05
N LEU A 381 12.41 9.73 -10.89
CA LEU A 381 12.15 10.74 -9.87
C LEU A 381 11.72 12.07 -10.49
N VAL A 382 12.56 12.69 -11.33
CA VAL A 382 12.31 14.04 -11.86
C VAL A 382 11.19 14.05 -12.91
N GLY A 383 11.21 13.10 -13.84
CA GLY A 383 10.23 12.98 -14.92
C GLY A 383 8.89 12.41 -14.46
N HIS A 384 8.89 11.62 -13.39
CA HIS A 384 7.70 10.91 -12.92
C HIS A 384 6.65 11.88 -12.35
N PRO A 385 5.35 11.73 -12.72
CA PRO A 385 4.31 12.71 -12.40
C PRO A 385 4.08 12.96 -10.91
N LEU A 386 4.30 11.96 -10.05
CA LEU A 386 4.20 12.10 -8.59
C LEU A 386 5.54 12.28 -7.87
N MET A 387 6.58 11.52 -8.23
CA MET A 387 7.87 11.57 -7.54
C MET A 387 8.57 12.91 -7.68
N THR A 388 8.35 13.65 -8.77
CA THR A 388 8.94 14.98 -8.98
C THR A 388 8.65 15.91 -7.81
N HIS A 389 7.45 15.83 -7.24
CA HIS A 389 7.03 16.68 -6.13
C HIS A 389 7.72 16.33 -4.80
N LEU A 390 8.13 15.07 -4.61
CA LEU A 390 8.99 14.70 -3.49
C LEU A 390 10.44 15.09 -3.75
N ALA A 391 10.91 14.94 -4.99
CA ALA A 391 12.26 15.30 -5.39
C ALA A 391 12.53 16.81 -5.25
N GLN A 392 11.56 17.66 -5.60
CA GLN A 392 11.60 19.11 -5.43
C GLN A 392 11.67 19.56 -3.96
N LYS A 393 11.27 18.69 -3.01
CA LYS A 393 11.27 18.99 -1.57
C LYS A 393 12.57 18.59 -0.85
N LEU A 394 13.59 18.18 -1.60
CA LEU A 394 14.83 17.61 -1.07
C LEU A 394 16.05 18.25 -1.70
N ILE A 395 17.15 18.28 -0.94
CA ILE A 395 18.47 18.62 -1.46
C ILE A 395 19.20 17.35 -1.91
N TRP A 396 19.76 17.41 -3.10
CA TRP A 396 20.44 16.32 -3.77
C TRP A 396 21.93 16.59 -3.92
N GLY A 397 22.71 15.52 -3.95
CA GLY A 397 24.12 15.54 -4.29
C GLY A 397 24.33 14.86 -5.63
N GLY A 398 25.12 15.48 -6.51
CA GLY A 398 25.60 14.85 -7.75
C GLY A 398 27.00 14.30 -7.55
N PHE A 399 27.23 13.06 -7.95
CA PHE A 399 28.48 12.33 -7.73
C PHE A 399 29.07 11.79 -9.03
N ASP A 400 30.40 11.77 -9.14
CA ASP A 400 31.10 11.12 -10.24
C ASP A 400 31.09 9.58 -10.11
N ALA A 401 31.63 8.89 -11.10
CA ALA A 401 31.71 7.42 -11.13
C ALA A 401 32.59 6.84 -10.00
N LYS A 402 33.41 7.66 -9.32
CA LYS A 402 34.23 7.26 -8.17
C LYS A 402 33.54 7.59 -6.84
N GLY A 403 32.31 8.11 -6.87
CA GLY A 403 31.53 8.49 -5.70
C GLY A 403 31.91 9.84 -5.09
N LYS A 404 32.79 10.62 -5.73
CA LYS A 404 33.15 11.97 -5.27
C LYS A 404 32.01 12.93 -5.57
N ARG A 405 31.58 13.70 -4.56
CA ARG A 405 30.56 14.75 -4.72
C ARG A 405 31.11 15.85 -5.64
N LEU A 406 30.38 16.12 -6.71
CA LEU A 406 30.69 17.16 -7.69
C LEU A 406 29.90 18.44 -7.42
N THR A 407 28.64 18.31 -7.00
CA THR A 407 27.73 19.43 -6.81
C THR A 407 26.62 19.07 -5.81
N THR A 408 25.94 20.09 -5.30
CA THR A 408 24.69 19.98 -4.55
C THR A 408 23.61 20.78 -5.27
N PHE A 409 22.39 20.27 -5.34
CA PHE A 409 21.33 20.92 -6.09
C PHE A 409 19.94 20.61 -5.54
N ARG A 410 18.96 21.45 -5.91
CA ARG A 410 17.53 21.16 -5.79
C ARG A 410 16.94 20.94 -7.19
N VAL A 411 15.81 20.22 -7.25
CA VAL A 411 14.98 20.15 -8.45
C VAL A 411 14.00 21.33 -8.42
N THR A 412 13.91 22.11 -9.49
CA THR A 412 13.00 23.27 -9.58
C THR A 412 11.59 22.86 -10.03
N GLU A 413 10.64 23.80 -10.04
CA GLU A 413 9.27 23.57 -10.51
C GLU A 413 9.24 23.19 -12.00
N GLU A 414 10.17 23.72 -12.78
CA GLU A 414 10.38 23.46 -14.20
C GLU A 414 11.07 22.11 -14.47
N LYS A 415 11.39 21.34 -13.42
CA LYS A 415 12.14 20.07 -13.47
C LYS A 415 13.60 20.21 -13.90
N ASP A 416 14.17 21.41 -13.78
CA ASP A 416 15.60 21.69 -13.95
C ASP A 416 16.32 21.65 -12.59
N TYR A 417 17.62 21.96 -12.58
CA TYR A 417 18.46 21.91 -11.38
C TYR A 417 19.10 23.25 -11.06
N ALA A 418 19.06 23.62 -9.79
CA ALA A 418 19.69 24.83 -9.27
C ALA A 418 20.56 24.52 -8.05
N ASP A 419 21.70 25.20 -7.92
CA ASP A 419 22.54 25.15 -6.72
C ASP A 419 22.02 26.07 -5.61
N ALA A 420 22.78 26.18 -4.52
CA ALA A 420 22.39 26.98 -3.35
C ALA A 420 22.42 28.50 -3.59
N ASP A 421 22.95 28.94 -4.73
CA ASP A 421 23.00 30.33 -5.17
C ASP A 421 22.04 30.59 -6.35
N ASP A 422 21.10 29.66 -6.58
CA ASP A 422 20.13 29.66 -7.69
C ASP A 422 20.79 29.67 -9.09
N ASN A 423 22.06 29.26 -9.20
CA ASN A 423 22.67 29.06 -10.52
C ASN A 423 22.22 27.73 -11.12
N ALA A 424 21.99 27.72 -12.43
CA ALA A 424 21.64 26.51 -13.16
C ALA A 424 22.76 25.45 -13.08
N VAL A 425 22.38 24.22 -12.80
CA VAL A 425 23.28 23.06 -12.70
C VAL A 425 22.98 22.06 -13.82
N THR A 426 24.02 21.48 -14.43
CA THR A 426 23.89 20.40 -15.42
C THR A 426 24.31 19.08 -14.79
N LEU A 427 23.63 17.97 -15.11
CA LEU A 427 24.00 16.64 -14.65
C LEU A 427 24.92 15.86 -15.62
N ASP A 428 25.41 16.47 -16.71
CA ASP A 428 26.24 15.81 -17.74
C ASP A 428 27.49 15.10 -17.21
N ARG A 429 28.07 15.62 -16.12
CA ARG A 429 29.26 15.05 -15.46
C ARG A 429 28.92 14.21 -14.22
N VAL A 430 27.65 14.20 -13.84
CA VAL A 430 27.13 13.44 -12.70
C VAL A 430 26.83 12.02 -13.19
N ALA A 431 27.45 11.04 -12.55
CA ALA A 431 27.18 9.63 -12.81
C ALA A 431 25.99 9.12 -11.97
N SER A 432 25.81 9.67 -10.77
CA SER A 432 24.70 9.32 -9.88
C SER A 432 24.28 10.47 -8.97
N SER A 433 23.00 10.45 -8.58
CA SER A 433 22.39 11.43 -7.69
C SER A 433 21.81 10.74 -6.44
N GLY A 434 21.89 11.38 -5.29
CA GLY A 434 21.34 10.88 -4.03
C GLY A 434 20.89 11.99 -3.10
N VAL A 435 20.00 11.66 -2.17
CA VAL A 435 19.52 12.61 -1.15
C VAL A 435 20.65 12.85 -0.16
N LEU A 436 21.05 14.11 0.05
CA LEU A 436 22.16 14.42 0.95
C LEU A 436 21.76 14.29 2.42
N HIS A 437 22.61 13.63 3.19
CA HIS A 437 22.59 13.68 4.65
C HIS A 437 23.30 14.96 5.14
N PRO A 438 22.92 15.58 6.29
CA PRO A 438 23.59 16.80 6.78
C PRO A 438 25.10 16.70 6.97
N LEU A 439 25.60 15.52 7.39
CA LEU A 439 27.04 15.27 7.52
C LEU A 439 27.80 15.22 6.19
N GLU A 440 27.09 15.15 5.06
CA GLU A 440 27.70 15.27 3.74
C GLU A 440 27.78 16.72 3.26
N MET A 441 27.37 17.69 4.09
CA MET A 441 27.43 19.12 3.81
C MET A 441 28.31 19.84 4.82
N THR A 442 28.93 20.95 4.40
CA THR A 442 29.58 21.87 5.35
C THR A 442 28.54 22.69 6.12
N GLU A 443 28.92 23.30 7.24
CA GLU A 443 28.04 24.22 7.97
C GLU A 443 27.55 25.39 7.09
N SER A 444 28.41 25.90 6.21
CA SER A 444 28.03 26.95 5.26
C SER A 444 27.02 26.48 4.22
N GLU A 445 27.20 25.26 3.68
CA GLU A 445 26.24 24.65 2.76
C GLU A 445 24.89 24.40 3.45
N LEU A 446 24.90 23.89 4.68
CA LEU A 446 23.68 23.66 5.47
C LEU A 446 22.92 24.97 5.73
N ALA A 447 23.62 26.02 6.12
CA ALA A 447 23.01 27.34 6.34
C ALA A 447 22.41 27.88 5.04
N ARG A 448 23.18 27.85 3.94
CA ARG A 448 22.72 28.36 2.63
C ARG A 448 21.52 27.60 2.11
N TRP A 449 21.55 26.27 2.15
CA TRP A 449 20.38 25.46 1.77
C TRP A 449 19.19 25.68 2.70
N GLY A 450 19.43 25.93 3.98
CA GLY A 450 18.38 26.29 4.93
C GLY A 450 17.66 27.59 4.55
N GLU A 451 18.41 28.62 4.12
CA GLU A 451 17.86 29.86 3.58
C GLU A 451 17.03 29.60 2.32
N VAL A 452 17.60 28.89 1.32
CA VAL A 452 16.90 28.57 0.07
C VAL A 452 15.60 27.80 0.33
N MET A 453 15.62 26.77 1.17
CA MET A 453 14.40 26.02 1.49
C MET A 453 13.35 26.91 2.17
N SER A 454 13.77 27.89 2.99
CA SER A 454 12.86 28.85 3.62
C SER A 454 12.29 29.85 2.61
N ASP A 455 13.12 30.41 1.74
CA ASP A 455 12.75 31.44 0.76
C ASP A 455 11.73 30.92 -0.28
N TYR A 456 11.87 29.65 -0.68
CA TYR A 456 10.93 28.97 -1.57
C TYR A 456 9.79 28.25 -0.82
N GLU A 457 9.67 28.43 0.50
CA GLU A 457 8.67 27.78 1.36
C GLU A 457 8.64 26.23 1.23
N ILE A 458 9.80 25.64 0.96
CA ILE A 458 9.96 24.21 0.74
C ILE A 458 10.01 23.48 2.09
N VAL A 459 8.98 22.68 2.35
CA VAL A 459 8.94 21.76 3.49
C VAL A 459 9.32 20.35 3.03
N SER A 460 10.46 19.86 3.52
CA SER A 460 10.92 18.49 3.28
C SER A 460 9.98 17.45 3.90
N PRO A 461 9.78 16.29 3.25
CA PRO A 461 8.87 15.25 3.72
C PRO A 461 9.36 14.52 4.99
N PHE A 462 10.61 14.72 5.38
CA PHE A 462 11.25 14.21 6.60
C PHE A 462 12.34 15.20 7.03
N PRO A 463 12.88 15.11 8.27
CA PRO A 463 14.00 15.94 8.69
C PRO A 463 15.24 15.64 7.85
N GLN A 464 15.52 16.50 6.86
CA GLN A 464 16.75 16.48 6.06
C GLN A 464 17.79 17.41 6.70
N LEU A 465 17.74 18.72 6.41
CA LEU A 465 18.75 19.68 6.91
C LEU A 465 18.77 19.78 8.43
N GLY A 466 17.60 19.71 9.07
CA GLY A 466 17.44 19.74 10.53
C GLY A 466 17.59 18.37 11.21
N ARG A 467 18.07 17.34 10.50
CA ARG A 467 18.27 16.02 11.09
C ARG A 467 19.34 16.08 12.18
N PRO A 468 19.09 15.54 13.39
CA PRO A 468 20.11 15.44 14.42
C PRO A 468 21.30 14.62 13.93
N VAL A 469 22.50 15.14 14.13
CA VAL A 469 23.75 14.47 13.79
C VAL A 469 24.54 14.13 15.04
N TYR A 470 25.20 12.98 15.03
CA TYR A 470 26.01 12.48 16.14
C TYR A 470 27.40 12.09 15.65
N ALA A 471 28.41 12.40 16.46
CA ALA A 471 29.80 12.05 16.18
C ALA A 471 30.35 11.07 17.22
N LEU A 472 31.48 10.46 16.88
CA LEU A 472 32.32 9.75 17.83
C LEU A 472 32.86 10.74 18.88
N GLU A 473 32.90 10.30 20.14
CA GLU A 473 33.59 11.00 21.21
C GLU A 473 35.11 10.89 21.04
N SER A 474 35.85 11.77 21.72
CA SER A 474 37.31 11.79 21.66
C SER A 474 37.89 10.45 22.17
N GLY A 475 38.60 9.74 21.29
CA GLY A 475 39.21 8.44 21.60
C GLY A 475 38.50 7.25 20.95
N GLU A 476 37.18 7.32 20.75
CA GLU A 476 36.35 6.20 20.26
C GLU A 476 36.78 5.70 18.87
N ALA A 477 37.37 6.57 18.03
CA ALA A 477 37.77 6.22 16.66
C ALA A 477 38.75 5.03 16.58
N LYS A 478 39.51 4.75 17.64
CA LYS A 478 40.46 3.63 17.70
C LYS A 478 39.81 2.33 18.18
N ASP A 479 38.65 2.42 18.82
CA ASP A 479 37.93 1.30 19.39
C ASP A 479 37.18 0.53 18.31
N LYS A 480 36.76 -0.68 18.64
CA LYS A 480 35.96 -1.55 17.76
C LYS A 480 34.49 -1.60 18.15
N GLU A 481 34.13 -1.00 19.29
CA GLU A 481 32.79 -1.07 19.86
C GLU A 481 32.36 0.30 20.40
N LEU A 482 31.05 0.58 20.30
CA LEU A 482 30.44 1.78 20.88
C LEU A 482 30.10 1.58 22.36
N SER A 483 31.14 1.53 23.20
CA SER A 483 31.01 1.13 24.62
C SER A 483 30.14 2.05 25.49
N ARG A 484 29.95 3.32 25.12
CA ARG A 484 29.08 4.25 25.87
C ARG A 484 27.59 3.89 25.85
N PHE A 485 27.20 2.94 25.00
CA PHE A 485 25.85 2.38 24.95
C PHE A 485 25.78 0.95 25.50
N HIS A 486 26.81 0.46 26.20
CA HIS A 486 26.75 -0.81 26.92
C HIS A 486 25.88 -0.70 28.18
N GLY A 487 25.29 -1.82 28.59
CA GLY A 487 24.51 -1.93 29.82
C GLY A 487 23.13 -1.28 29.78
N LEU A 488 22.62 -0.85 28.62
CA LEU A 488 21.27 -0.30 28.51
C LEU A 488 20.26 -1.41 28.84
N SER A 489 19.60 -1.29 29.99
CA SER A 489 18.70 -2.31 30.52
C SER A 489 17.25 -2.03 30.09
N LEU A 490 16.68 -2.94 29.31
CA LEU A 490 15.30 -2.87 28.83
C LEU A 490 14.60 -4.21 29.00
N ALA A 491 13.29 -4.19 29.21
CA ALA A 491 12.48 -5.40 29.07
C ALA A 491 12.64 -5.96 27.65
N ALA A 492 12.74 -7.29 27.51
CA ALA A 492 13.03 -7.96 26.25
C ALA A 492 12.09 -7.52 25.10
N PRO A 493 10.76 -7.40 25.29
CA PRO A 493 9.88 -6.88 24.24
C PRO A 493 10.22 -5.46 23.80
N THR A 494 10.63 -4.59 24.74
CA THR A 494 10.97 -3.19 24.44
C THR A 494 12.24 -3.09 23.63
N MET A 495 13.29 -3.87 23.97
CA MET A 495 14.53 -3.95 23.20
C MET A 495 14.25 -4.43 21.77
N VAL A 496 13.66 -5.63 21.65
CA VAL A 496 13.41 -6.30 20.37
C VAL A 496 12.53 -5.46 19.45
N PHE A 497 11.35 -5.02 19.91
CA PHE A 497 10.42 -4.31 19.04
C PHE A 497 10.86 -2.88 18.71
N THR A 498 11.71 -2.25 19.54
CA THR A 498 12.29 -0.94 19.21
C THR A 498 13.34 -1.09 18.12
N LEU A 499 14.28 -2.04 18.25
CA LEU A 499 15.28 -2.32 17.22
C LEU A 499 14.64 -2.70 15.88
N GLU A 500 13.64 -3.59 15.89
CA GLU A 500 12.90 -3.94 14.67
C GLU A 500 12.17 -2.75 14.03
N LYS A 501 11.68 -1.80 14.84
CA LYS A 501 11.06 -0.56 14.34
C LYS A 501 12.08 0.38 13.69
N LEU A 502 13.34 0.35 14.15
CA LEU A 502 14.46 1.12 13.63
C LEU A 502 15.15 0.45 12.42
N GLY A 503 14.63 -0.70 11.96
CA GLY A 503 15.09 -1.39 10.76
C GLY A 503 16.12 -2.49 11.01
N TYR A 504 16.38 -2.85 12.27
CA TYR A 504 17.26 -3.97 12.58
C TYR A 504 16.54 -5.31 12.40
N VAL A 505 17.30 -6.33 12.01
CA VAL A 505 16.87 -7.70 11.81
C VAL A 505 17.45 -8.57 12.92
N ARG A 506 16.60 -9.36 13.57
CA ARG A 506 17.00 -10.32 14.60
C ARG A 506 18.00 -11.36 14.09
N GLY A 507 18.81 -11.87 15.01
CA GLY A 507 19.63 -13.07 14.86
C GLY A 507 18.85 -14.28 14.34
N VAL A 508 19.57 -15.25 13.78
CA VAL A 508 19.02 -16.58 13.49
C VAL A 508 18.88 -17.38 14.78
N ALA A 509 17.99 -18.38 14.77
CA ALA A 509 17.81 -19.26 15.92
C ALA A 509 19.11 -20.04 16.21
N MET A 510 19.60 -19.91 17.44
CA MET A 510 20.70 -20.67 18.00
C MET A 510 20.21 -21.96 18.69
N ASP A 511 21.10 -22.61 19.44
CA ASP A 511 20.74 -23.71 20.33
C ASP A 511 19.60 -23.28 21.29
N ALA A 512 18.67 -24.19 21.57
CA ALA A 512 17.41 -23.92 22.28
C ALA A 512 16.42 -22.94 21.60
N GLY A 513 16.66 -22.54 20.35
CA GLY A 513 15.72 -21.73 19.57
C GLY A 513 15.64 -20.27 20.03
N CYS A 514 16.71 -19.75 20.61
CA CYS A 514 16.84 -18.36 21.04
C CYS A 514 17.74 -17.54 20.08
N PHE A 515 17.78 -16.23 20.29
CA PHE A 515 18.66 -15.30 19.58
C PHE A 515 19.12 -14.18 20.53
N ASP A 516 20.34 -13.68 20.35
CA ASP A 516 21.04 -12.73 21.23
C ASP A 516 21.50 -11.45 20.51
N GLU A 517 21.18 -11.31 19.23
CA GLU A 517 21.60 -10.14 18.43
C GLU A 517 20.51 -9.55 17.53
N HIS A 518 20.77 -8.31 17.13
CA HIS A 518 20.11 -7.63 16.02
C HIS A 518 21.15 -6.96 15.13
N SER A 519 20.93 -6.96 13.82
CA SER A 519 21.84 -6.31 12.86
C SER A 519 21.11 -5.44 11.83
N LYS A 520 21.79 -4.41 11.33
CA LYS A 520 21.27 -3.51 10.29
C LYS A 520 22.36 -3.25 9.26
N GLN A 521 22.00 -3.36 7.99
CA GLN A 521 22.92 -3.26 6.87
C GLN A 521 22.84 -1.87 6.23
N TYR A 522 23.99 -1.28 5.95
CA TYR A 522 24.16 -0.02 5.23
C TYR A 522 24.84 -0.33 3.90
N VAL A 523 24.03 -0.69 2.90
CA VAL A 523 24.50 -1.30 1.64
C VAL A 523 25.51 -0.41 0.90
N ALA A 524 25.25 0.89 0.79
CA ALA A 524 26.16 1.78 0.06
C ALA A 524 27.49 2.00 0.78
N ALA A 525 27.51 1.83 2.11
CA ALA A 525 28.72 1.90 2.93
C ALA A 525 29.49 0.57 2.96
N ASP A 526 28.90 -0.53 2.47
CA ASP A 526 29.40 -1.90 2.67
C ASP A 526 29.69 -2.19 4.15
N VAL A 527 28.77 -1.80 5.04
CA VAL A 527 28.89 -1.95 6.50
C VAL A 527 27.64 -2.58 7.09
N THR A 528 27.82 -3.47 8.06
CA THR A 528 26.74 -3.98 8.93
C THR A 528 27.01 -3.61 10.38
N VAL A 529 26.05 -2.99 11.06
CA VAL A 529 26.08 -2.84 12.53
C VAL A 529 25.46 -4.06 13.17
N VAL A 530 26.03 -4.50 14.29
CA VAL A 530 25.53 -5.60 15.12
C VAL A 530 25.39 -5.10 16.55
N ILE A 531 24.25 -5.37 17.16
CA ILE A 531 23.94 -5.10 18.56
C ILE A 531 23.67 -6.45 19.22
N HIS A 532 24.60 -6.88 20.07
CA HIS A 532 24.47 -8.02 20.96
C HIS A 532 23.93 -7.59 22.31
N TYR A 533 23.23 -8.50 22.97
CA TYR A 533 22.75 -8.31 24.33
C TYR A 533 23.17 -9.46 25.25
N ASP A 534 23.41 -9.11 26.51
CA ASP A 534 23.56 -10.03 27.62
C ASP A 534 22.17 -10.61 27.95
N GLY A 535 21.95 -11.86 27.51
CA GLY A 535 20.67 -12.58 27.56
C GLY A 535 20.32 -13.22 26.22
N ALA A 536 19.30 -14.08 26.17
CA ALA A 536 18.89 -14.75 24.94
C ALA A 536 17.36 -14.83 24.86
N VAL A 537 16.81 -14.33 23.76
CA VAL A 537 15.36 -14.21 23.60
C VAL A 537 14.82 -15.41 22.83
N GLY A 538 13.74 -16.02 23.30
CA GLY A 538 13.07 -17.10 22.58
C GLY A 538 12.48 -16.63 21.24
N MET A 539 12.73 -17.37 20.16
CA MET A 539 12.18 -17.05 18.83
C MET A 539 10.64 -17.12 18.79
N GLY A 540 10.06 -18.04 19.58
CA GLY A 540 8.62 -18.29 19.63
C GLY A 540 7.87 -17.51 20.72
N TYR A 541 8.57 -17.07 21.76
CA TYR A 541 7.99 -16.34 22.89
C TYR A 541 9.05 -15.39 23.47
N ILE A 542 8.69 -14.12 23.58
CA ILE A 542 9.51 -13.09 24.22
C ILE A 542 8.91 -12.88 25.62
N ASP A 543 9.65 -13.27 26.65
CA ASP A 543 9.20 -13.11 28.02
C ASP A 543 9.13 -11.62 28.39
N PRO A 544 7.95 -11.09 28.78
CA PRO A 544 7.81 -9.68 29.13
C PRO A 544 8.56 -9.28 30.41
N ASP A 545 8.89 -10.23 31.28
CA ASP A 545 9.60 -9.99 32.54
C ASP A 545 11.12 -10.14 32.40
N GLU A 546 11.60 -10.70 31.29
CA GLU A 546 13.02 -10.79 30.96
C GLU A 546 13.61 -9.39 30.71
N MET A 547 14.77 -9.13 31.29
CA MET A 547 15.53 -7.91 31.10
C MET A 547 16.79 -8.21 30.30
N LEU A 548 16.98 -7.49 29.19
CA LEU A 548 18.17 -7.57 28.35
C LEU A 548 19.03 -6.34 28.57
N LYS A 549 20.34 -6.52 28.46
CA LYS A 549 21.30 -5.41 28.46
C LYS A 549 22.07 -5.41 27.16
N THR A 550 22.25 -4.27 26.53
CA THR A 550 23.23 -4.16 25.43
C THR A 550 24.61 -4.56 25.93
N ASP A 551 25.29 -5.47 25.24
CA ASP A 551 26.60 -5.99 25.64
C ASP A 551 27.70 -5.53 24.69
N SER A 552 27.58 -5.84 23.40
CA SER A 552 28.54 -5.44 22.38
C SER A 552 27.83 -4.78 21.20
N ILE A 553 28.36 -3.63 20.77
CA ILE A 553 27.84 -2.86 19.63
C ILE A 553 29.00 -2.58 18.68
N TYR A 554 29.07 -3.30 17.57
CA TYR A 554 30.20 -3.24 16.65
C TYR A 554 29.77 -3.19 15.19
N PHE A 555 30.74 -2.90 14.32
CA PHE A 555 30.55 -2.77 12.88
C PHE A 555 31.42 -3.77 12.12
N CYS A 556 30.86 -4.38 11.08
CA CYS A 556 31.57 -5.27 10.18
C CYS A 556 31.65 -4.66 8.79
N ALA A 557 32.77 -4.87 8.11
CA ALA A 557 32.83 -4.70 6.66
C ALA A 557 31.99 -5.80 5.98
N GLY A 558 31.26 -5.43 4.94
CA GLY A 558 30.43 -6.34 4.18
C GLY A 558 28.99 -6.44 4.66
N MET A 559 28.17 -7.05 3.80
CA MET A 559 26.81 -7.47 4.12
C MET A 559 26.84 -8.76 4.91
N ARG A 560 26.45 -8.69 6.18
CA ARG A 560 26.37 -9.87 7.08
C ARG A 560 24.93 -10.35 7.18
N ALA A 561 24.68 -11.60 6.80
CA ALA A 561 23.45 -12.28 7.21
C ALA A 561 23.57 -12.68 8.69
N PRO A 562 22.48 -12.63 9.49
CA PRO A 562 22.55 -13.10 10.86
C PRO A 562 22.98 -14.58 10.89
N SER A 563 23.96 -14.95 11.72
CA SER A 563 24.58 -16.28 11.70
C SER A 563 24.58 -16.95 13.07
N VAL A 564 24.44 -18.28 13.11
CA VAL A 564 24.39 -19.08 14.36
C VAL A 564 25.75 -19.15 15.06
N TYR A 565 26.85 -18.92 14.33
CA TYR A 565 28.22 -19.08 14.82
C TYR A 565 29.10 -17.91 14.34
N GLY A 566 28.79 -16.69 14.81
CA GLY A 566 29.50 -15.45 14.47
C GLY A 566 30.74 -15.14 15.33
N TRP A 567 31.12 -16.03 16.26
CA TRP A 567 32.25 -15.79 17.17
C TRP A 567 33.60 -15.89 16.43
N GLY A 568 34.05 -14.78 15.83
CA GLY A 568 35.48 -14.55 15.53
C GLY A 568 35.94 -14.62 14.06
N SER A 569 35.05 -14.72 13.07
CA SER A 569 35.42 -14.66 11.63
C SER A 569 35.07 -13.33 10.94
N GLU A 570 34.43 -12.42 11.68
CA GLU A 570 33.88 -11.17 11.15
C GLU A 570 34.97 -10.10 11.08
N LYS A 571 35.09 -9.40 9.93
CA LYS A 571 36.02 -8.27 9.78
C LYS A 571 35.47 -7.05 10.52
N THR A 572 35.59 -7.06 11.84
CA THR A 572 35.20 -5.93 12.69
C THR A 572 36.03 -4.71 12.35
N LEU A 573 35.36 -3.60 12.05
CA LEU A 573 35.96 -2.31 11.76
C LEU A 573 36.29 -1.56 13.05
N LYS A 574 37.32 -0.72 13.01
CA LYS A 574 37.44 0.34 14.00
C LYS A 574 36.34 1.37 13.76
N LEU A 575 35.86 2.03 14.81
CA LEU A 575 34.80 3.03 14.67
C LEU A 575 35.20 4.17 13.72
N GLY A 576 36.48 4.56 13.69
CA GLY A 576 36.99 5.58 12.76
C GLY A 576 37.07 5.13 11.30
N GLU A 577 36.92 3.84 11.00
CA GLU A 577 36.87 3.28 9.64
C GLU A 577 35.42 3.22 9.11
N VAL A 578 34.43 3.41 9.98
CA VAL A 578 33.01 3.41 9.62
C VAL A 578 32.63 4.80 9.10
N PRO A 579 31.86 4.91 7.99
CA PRO A 579 31.40 6.21 7.50
C PRO A 579 30.63 7.01 8.55
N ALA A 580 30.90 8.31 8.63
CA ALA A 580 30.32 9.19 9.66
C ALA A 580 28.78 9.20 9.66
N VAL A 581 28.15 9.11 8.48
CA VAL A 581 26.69 8.96 8.35
C VAL A 581 26.21 7.71 9.08
N VAL A 582 26.84 6.56 8.84
CA VAL A 582 26.48 5.29 9.49
C VAL A 582 26.63 5.38 11.00
N ILE A 583 27.74 5.95 11.49
CA ILE A 583 27.95 6.19 12.93
C ILE A 583 26.83 7.06 13.51
N SER A 584 26.53 8.19 12.89
CA SER A 584 25.51 9.13 13.35
C SER A 584 24.14 8.48 13.47
N GLU A 585 23.76 7.71 12.45
CA GLU A 585 22.47 7.03 12.36
C GLU A 585 22.33 5.90 13.38
N VAL A 586 23.39 5.12 13.59
CA VAL A 586 23.42 4.11 14.65
C VAL A 586 23.36 4.75 16.03
N ILE A 587 24.07 5.85 16.27
CA ILE A 587 23.98 6.57 17.54
C ILE A 587 22.55 7.11 17.73
N ALA A 588 21.92 7.68 16.70
CA ALA A 588 20.54 8.14 16.78
C ALA A 588 19.58 6.99 17.18
N ASP A 589 19.72 5.81 16.55
CA ASP A 589 18.97 4.61 16.89
C ASP A 589 19.21 4.18 18.36
N LEU A 590 20.45 4.23 18.84
CA LEU A 590 20.83 3.90 20.22
C LEU A 590 20.32 4.93 21.24
N GLN A 591 20.22 6.21 20.87
CA GLN A 591 19.59 7.23 21.73
C GLN A 591 18.10 6.94 21.92
N VAL A 592 17.41 6.43 20.88
CA VAL A 592 16.02 5.98 21.00
C VAL A 592 15.92 4.81 21.98
N LEU A 593 16.85 3.84 21.94
CA LEU A 593 16.91 2.78 22.95
C LEU A 593 17.18 3.33 24.35
N LYS A 594 18.18 4.19 24.50
CA LYS A 594 18.55 4.81 25.78
C LYS A 594 17.39 5.55 26.43
N SER A 595 16.58 6.29 25.65
CA SER A 595 15.40 6.99 26.17
C SER A 595 14.28 6.08 26.70
N LYS A 596 14.36 4.77 26.41
CA LYS A 596 13.42 3.74 26.89
C LYS A 596 14.03 2.82 27.95
N ALA A 597 15.32 2.97 28.24
CA ALA A 597 16.00 2.20 29.27
C ALA A 597 15.52 2.62 30.67
N LYS A 598 15.50 1.66 31.59
CA LYS A 598 15.09 1.87 32.99
C LYS A 598 16.27 2.28 33.86
#